data_AF-R5Y231-F1
#
_entry.id   AF-R5Y231-F1
#
_cell.length_a   1.000
_cell.length_b   1.000
_cell.length_c   1.000
_cell.angle_alpha   90.00
_cell.angle_beta   90.00
_cell.angle_gamma   90.00
#
_symmetry.space_group_name_H-M   'P 1'
#
loop_
_entity.id
_entity.type
_entity.pdbx_description
1 polymer ?
#
loop_
_entity_poly.entity_id
_entity_poly.type
_entity_poly.pdbx_seq_one_letter_code
_entity_poly.pdbx_strand_id
1 'polypeptide(L)'
;MFSGKMKAVTFSYDDGVTQDIRLVEILNRYNLKATFNLNSELLGKDGSLDILGKRILHNKIQPHEITEVYKGHEIAAHTLTHPDMTEMPADEVIRQVEQDRLNLSELSGTEVIGMAYPGRQPNYNSRIARIIKNGTGVKYARTTICNKDFSYQNDLYEFHPSVFHRDWDQLYKLAEKFVELDPKSEKIFYIWGHSYEFDINNEWDKFEEFCKYIANRSDIFYGTNKEILL
;
A
#
# COMPACT_ATOMS: atom_id res chain seq x y z
N MET A 1 11.47 13.05 -11.20
CA MET A 1 10.76 12.52 -10.02
C MET A 1 11.77 12.41 -8.88
N PHE A 2 11.36 11.98 -7.68
CA PHE A 2 12.23 11.72 -6.51
C PHE A 2 13.05 12.92 -5.95
N SER A 3 12.63 14.15 -6.21
CA SER A 3 13.37 15.36 -5.77
C SER A 3 14.85 15.38 -6.20
N GLY A 4 15.14 14.92 -7.43
CA GLY A 4 16.50 14.90 -8.00
C GLY A 4 17.36 13.70 -7.60
N LYS A 5 16.80 12.75 -6.85
CA LYS A 5 17.46 11.48 -6.49
C LYS A 5 17.15 10.39 -7.53
N MET A 6 17.95 9.31 -7.52
CA MET A 6 17.75 8.17 -8.43
C MET A 6 17.14 6.94 -7.76
N LYS A 7 17.04 6.94 -6.43
CA LYS A 7 16.47 5.86 -5.64
C LYS A 7 15.28 6.38 -4.85
N ALA A 8 14.19 5.63 -4.84
CA ALA A 8 13.03 5.92 -4.02
C ALA A 8 12.52 4.68 -3.28
N VAL A 9 12.03 4.87 -2.05
CA VAL A 9 11.39 3.84 -1.23
C VAL A 9 9.96 4.29 -0.94
N THR A 10 9.01 3.37 -1.12
CA THR A 10 7.61 3.53 -0.67
C THR A 10 7.13 2.29 0.04
N PHE A 11 6.18 2.53 0.94
CA PHE A 11 5.45 1.52 1.67
C PHE A 11 3.97 1.59 1.32
N SER A 12 3.32 0.44 1.20
CA SER A 12 1.92 0.37 0.85
C SER A 12 1.18 -0.64 1.71
N TYR A 13 0.21 -0.18 2.50
CA TYR A 13 -0.49 -0.99 3.48
C TYR A 13 -1.98 -1.05 3.19
N ASP A 14 -2.58 -2.21 3.39
CA ASP A 14 -3.96 -2.48 2.98
C ASP A 14 -4.91 -2.57 4.17
N ASP A 15 -6.20 -2.59 3.86
CA ASP A 15 -7.34 -2.84 4.75
C ASP A 15 -7.79 -1.71 5.68
N GLY A 16 -6.93 -0.78 6.10
CA GLY A 16 -7.34 0.31 6.99
C GLY A 16 -7.70 -0.16 8.39
N VAL A 17 -6.84 -0.98 9.00
CA VAL A 17 -7.07 -1.62 10.30
C VAL A 17 -6.50 -0.78 11.45
N THR A 18 -7.00 -0.97 12.67
CA THR A 18 -6.56 -0.21 13.86
C THR A 18 -5.07 -0.32 14.16
N GLN A 19 -4.40 -1.38 13.72
CA GLN A 19 -2.94 -1.55 13.82
C GLN A 19 -2.17 -0.51 13.00
N ASP A 20 -2.81 0.12 12.02
CA ASP A 20 -2.19 1.20 11.24
C ASP A 20 -1.76 2.37 12.12
N ILE A 21 -2.42 2.60 13.27
CA ILE A 21 -2.04 3.66 14.22
C ILE A 21 -0.59 3.47 14.68
N ARG A 22 -0.24 2.25 15.15
CA ARG A 22 1.12 1.92 15.59
C ARG A 22 2.11 1.93 14.42
N LEU A 23 1.67 1.50 13.24
CA LEU A 23 2.49 1.51 12.03
C LEU A 23 2.86 2.94 11.62
N VAL A 24 1.88 3.86 11.59
CA VAL A 24 2.09 5.29 11.31
C VAL A 24 3.04 5.90 12.34
N GLU A 25 2.87 5.62 13.63
CA GLU A 25 3.80 6.08 14.67
C GLU A 25 5.26 5.63 14.42
N ILE A 26 5.47 4.37 14.01
CA ILE A 26 6.80 3.87 13.63
C ILE A 26 7.32 4.63 12.41
N LEU A 27 6.56 4.69 11.31
CA LEU A 27 7.00 5.35 10.07
C LEU A 27 7.37 6.82 10.31
N ASN A 28 6.55 7.55 11.06
CA ASN A 28 6.77 8.96 11.40
C ASN A 28 8.05 9.17 12.20
N ARG A 29 8.39 8.29 13.15
CA ARG A 29 9.64 8.38 13.92
C ARG A 29 10.89 8.35 13.04
N TYR A 30 10.82 7.73 11.87
CA TYR A 30 11.92 7.62 10.92
C TYR A 30 11.75 8.50 9.67
N ASN A 31 10.78 9.43 9.66
CA ASN A 31 10.43 10.27 8.52
C ASN A 31 10.13 9.47 7.23
N LEU A 32 9.55 8.28 7.38
CA LEU A 32 9.13 7.44 6.27
C LEU A 32 7.68 7.73 5.90
N LYS A 33 7.37 7.71 4.61
CA LYS A 33 6.01 7.88 4.09
C LYS A 33 5.46 6.56 3.57
N ALA A 34 4.13 6.45 3.55
CA ALA A 34 3.42 5.27 3.11
C ALA A 34 2.10 5.65 2.46
N THR A 35 1.52 4.71 1.73
CA THR A 35 0.19 4.79 1.15
C THR A 35 -0.71 3.72 1.77
N PHE A 36 -1.84 4.14 2.36
CA PHE A 36 -2.80 3.26 3.01
C PHE A 36 -4.02 3.07 2.10
N ASN A 37 -4.30 1.83 1.72
CA ASN A 37 -5.35 1.44 0.80
C ASN A 37 -6.56 1.00 1.62
N LEU A 38 -7.59 1.83 1.68
CA LEU A 38 -8.72 1.69 2.60
C LEU A 38 -9.96 1.18 1.88
N ASN A 39 -10.85 0.52 2.62
CA ASN A 39 -12.17 0.09 2.14
C ASN A 39 -13.25 0.95 2.80
N SER A 40 -13.78 1.95 2.10
CA SER A 40 -14.67 2.95 2.69
C SER A 40 -15.95 2.38 3.32
N GLU A 41 -16.55 1.33 2.76
CA GLU A 41 -17.74 0.70 3.35
C GLU A 41 -17.40 -0.25 4.52
N LEU A 42 -16.13 -0.53 4.77
CA LEU A 42 -15.72 -1.35 5.91
C LEU A 42 -15.28 -0.51 7.11
N LEU A 43 -14.98 0.77 6.93
CA LEU A 43 -14.57 1.67 8.01
C LEU A 43 -15.52 1.63 9.21
N GLY A 44 -14.94 1.67 10.40
CA GLY A 44 -15.65 1.62 11.68
C GLY A 44 -16.26 0.26 12.06
N LYS A 45 -16.09 -0.78 11.24
CA LYS A 45 -16.55 -2.14 11.56
C LYS A 45 -15.50 -2.87 12.40
N ASP A 46 -15.99 -3.63 13.39
CA ASP A 46 -15.19 -4.60 14.12
C ASP A 46 -14.98 -5.87 13.30
N GLY A 47 -13.84 -6.53 13.51
CA GLY A 47 -13.47 -7.72 12.77
C GLY A 47 -12.39 -8.54 13.46
N SER A 48 -12.29 -9.81 13.09
CA SER A 48 -11.14 -10.64 13.44
C SER A 48 -10.90 -11.72 12.40
N LEU A 49 -9.65 -12.13 12.26
CA LEU A 49 -9.20 -13.20 11.39
C LEU A 49 -8.60 -14.32 12.22
N ASP A 50 -8.90 -15.57 11.86
CA ASP A 50 -8.21 -16.74 12.40
C ASP A 50 -7.02 -17.10 11.52
N ILE A 51 -5.81 -16.87 12.03
CA ILE A 51 -4.56 -17.07 11.28
C ILE A 51 -3.68 -18.01 12.09
N LEU A 52 -3.38 -19.19 11.52
CA LEU A 52 -2.57 -20.23 12.18
C LEU A 52 -3.11 -20.60 13.59
N GLY A 53 -4.44 -20.63 13.75
CA GLY A 53 -5.11 -20.93 15.03
C GLY A 53 -5.07 -19.79 16.05
N LYS A 54 -4.61 -18.59 15.67
CA LYS A 54 -4.64 -17.38 16.51
C LYS A 54 -5.72 -16.44 16.01
N ARG A 55 -6.52 -15.91 16.93
CA ARG A 55 -7.47 -14.84 16.63
C ARG A 55 -6.74 -13.50 16.61
N ILE A 56 -6.71 -12.85 15.44
CA ILE A 56 -6.09 -11.54 15.21
C ILE A 56 -7.19 -10.52 14.99
N LEU A 57 -7.12 -9.38 15.66
CA LEU A 57 -8.09 -8.30 15.46
C LEU A 57 -7.90 -7.67 14.07
N HIS A 58 -9.01 -7.40 13.41
CA HIS A 58 -9.10 -6.75 12.10
C HIS A 58 -10.16 -5.65 12.15
N ASN A 59 -10.15 -4.89 13.25
CA ASN A 59 -11.04 -3.74 13.42
C ASN A 59 -10.61 -2.64 12.47
N LYS A 60 -11.58 -1.99 11.83
CA LYS A 60 -11.34 -0.94 10.85
C LYS A 60 -11.29 0.42 11.54
N ILE A 61 -10.42 1.30 11.06
CA ILE A 61 -10.34 2.70 11.52
C ILE A 61 -11.71 3.37 11.39
N GLN A 62 -12.09 4.22 12.35
CA GLN A 62 -13.35 4.94 12.25
C GLN A 62 -13.28 5.99 11.13
N PRO A 63 -14.37 6.21 10.35
CA PRO A 63 -14.35 7.18 9.25
C PRO A 63 -13.86 8.58 9.66
N HIS A 64 -14.21 9.03 10.87
CA HIS A 64 -13.84 10.36 11.39
C HIS A 64 -12.38 10.45 11.86
N GLU A 65 -11.66 9.34 12.01
CA GLU A 65 -10.27 9.29 12.47
C GLU A 65 -9.27 9.31 11.31
N ILE A 66 -9.70 8.98 10.09
CA ILE A 66 -8.84 8.79 8.91
C ILE A 66 -7.84 9.92 8.71
N THR A 67 -8.31 11.16 8.73
CA THR A 67 -7.47 12.34 8.46
C THR A 67 -6.35 12.49 9.49
N GLU A 68 -6.61 12.18 10.76
CA GLU A 68 -5.61 12.29 11.82
C GLU A 68 -4.68 11.08 11.83
N VAL A 69 -5.23 9.87 11.71
CA VAL A 69 -4.45 8.61 11.71
C VAL A 69 -3.47 8.58 10.55
N TYR A 70 -3.87 9.00 9.36
CA TYR A 70 -3.02 8.93 8.15
C TYR A 70 -2.34 10.26 7.80
N LYS A 71 -2.26 11.19 8.75
CA LYS A 71 -1.64 12.51 8.54
C LYS A 71 -0.20 12.38 8.07
N GLY A 72 0.13 13.02 6.94
CA GLY A 72 1.46 12.96 6.32
C GLY A 72 1.69 11.75 5.42
N HIS A 73 0.71 10.84 5.35
CA HIS A 73 0.68 9.67 4.46
C HIS A 73 -0.36 9.87 3.36
N GLU A 74 -0.33 8.98 2.37
CA GLU A 74 -1.34 8.95 1.31
C GLU A 74 -2.48 7.99 1.67
N ILE A 75 -3.70 8.37 1.30
CA ILE A 75 -4.87 7.48 1.29
C ILE A 75 -5.16 7.07 -0.16
N ALA A 76 -5.36 5.78 -0.36
CA ALA A 76 -5.68 5.13 -1.63
C ALA A 76 -6.93 4.24 -1.49
N ALA A 77 -7.57 3.92 -2.61
CA ALA A 77 -8.72 3.03 -2.63
C ALA A 77 -8.31 1.55 -2.53
N HIS A 78 -9.16 0.73 -1.93
CA HIS A 78 -8.99 -0.72 -1.88
C HIS A 78 -10.29 -1.47 -2.23
N THR A 79 -11.20 -0.78 -2.92
CA THR A 79 -12.60 -1.14 -3.19
C THR A 79 -13.53 -0.99 -1.99
N LEU A 80 -14.83 -0.79 -2.22
CA LEU A 80 -15.81 -0.56 -1.15
C LEU A 80 -15.81 -1.70 -0.13
N THR A 81 -15.98 -2.93 -0.61
CA THR A 81 -16.28 -4.10 0.25
C THR A 81 -15.26 -5.23 0.14
N HIS A 82 -14.11 -5.00 -0.49
CA HIS A 82 -13.07 -6.02 -0.70
C HIS A 82 -13.57 -7.29 -1.45
N PRO A 83 -14.27 -7.18 -2.60
CA PRO A 83 -14.69 -8.35 -3.38
C PRO A 83 -13.53 -8.93 -4.21
N ASP A 84 -13.69 -10.16 -4.68
CA ASP A 84 -12.96 -10.65 -5.85
C ASP A 84 -13.58 -10.04 -7.11
N MET A 85 -12.79 -9.25 -7.84
CA MET A 85 -13.26 -8.54 -9.03
C MET A 85 -13.05 -9.30 -10.34
N THR A 86 -12.30 -10.41 -10.35
CA THR A 86 -11.78 -11.03 -11.60
C THR A 86 -12.85 -11.34 -12.65
N GLU A 87 -14.02 -11.79 -12.19
CA GLU A 87 -15.19 -12.14 -13.01
C GLU A 87 -16.35 -11.15 -12.87
N MET A 88 -16.18 -10.03 -12.17
CA MET A 88 -17.25 -9.06 -11.95
C MET A 88 -17.63 -8.31 -13.25
N PRO A 89 -18.91 -7.97 -13.45
CA PRO A 89 -19.37 -7.04 -14.49
C PRO A 89 -18.66 -5.67 -14.40
N ALA A 90 -18.51 -4.99 -15.54
CA ALA A 90 -17.69 -3.78 -15.61
C ALA A 90 -18.26 -2.60 -14.81
N ASP A 91 -19.58 -2.45 -14.80
CA ASP A 91 -20.31 -1.48 -13.98
C ASP A 91 -20.10 -1.73 -12.49
N GLU A 92 -20.11 -2.98 -12.04
CA GLU A 92 -19.84 -3.31 -10.64
C GLU A 92 -18.37 -3.07 -10.25
N VAL A 93 -17.41 -3.38 -11.13
CA VAL A 93 -15.99 -3.04 -10.91
C VAL A 93 -15.82 -1.52 -10.78
N ILE A 94 -16.44 -0.74 -11.67
CA ILE A 94 -16.41 0.72 -11.60
C ILE A 94 -17.05 1.20 -10.30
N ARG A 95 -18.21 0.67 -9.91
CA ARG A 95 -18.88 1.04 -8.66
C ARG A 95 -17.98 0.76 -7.46
N GLN A 96 -17.37 -0.43 -7.39
CA GLN A 96 -16.49 -0.84 -6.30
C GLN A 96 -15.26 0.06 -6.16
N VAL A 97 -14.68 0.51 -7.28
CA VAL A 97 -13.44 1.29 -7.25
C VAL A 97 -13.70 2.79 -7.16
N GLU A 98 -14.58 3.32 -8.02
CA GLU A 98 -14.81 4.76 -8.12
C GLU A 98 -15.57 5.31 -6.92
N GLN A 99 -16.58 4.58 -6.42
CA GLN A 99 -17.30 5.05 -5.24
C GLN A 99 -16.40 5.00 -3.99
N ASP A 100 -15.50 4.02 -3.90
CA ASP A 100 -14.54 3.94 -2.80
C ASP A 100 -13.57 5.11 -2.82
N ARG A 101 -13.03 5.43 -4.01
CA ARG A 101 -12.20 6.60 -4.25
C ARG A 101 -12.91 7.90 -3.86
N LEU A 102 -14.17 8.08 -4.27
CA LEU A 102 -14.97 9.28 -3.99
C LEU A 102 -15.27 9.41 -2.49
N ASN A 103 -15.72 8.35 -1.83
CA ASN A 103 -15.98 8.33 -0.39
C ASN A 103 -14.73 8.71 0.42
N LEU A 104 -13.59 8.10 0.09
CA LEU A 104 -12.33 8.39 0.77
C LEU A 104 -11.83 9.81 0.47
N SER A 105 -12.11 10.34 -0.72
CA SER A 105 -11.78 11.73 -1.04
C SER A 105 -12.61 12.71 -0.22
N GLU A 106 -13.90 12.44 -0.02
CA GLU A 106 -14.77 13.23 0.84
C GLU A 106 -14.32 13.18 2.30
N LEU A 107 -14.03 11.98 2.83
CA LEU A 107 -13.59 11.79 4.21
C LEU A 107 -12.24 12.45 4.53
N SER A 108 -11.28 12.36 3.60
CA SER A 108 -9.92 12.88 3.79
C SER A 108 -9.74 14.34 3.37
N GLY A 109 -10.70 14.90 2.62
CA GLY A 109 -10.60 16.23 2.02
C GLY A 109 -9.53 16.35 0.93
N THR A 110 -8.97 15.23 0.46
CA THR A 110 -7.93 15.18 -0.59
C THR A 110 -8.38 14.25 -1.70
N GLU A 111 -8.10 14.59 -2.96
CA GLU A 111 -8.41 13.68 -4.07
C GLU A 111 -7.60 12.38 -3.97
N VAL A 112 -8.32 11.27 -3.79
CA VAL A 112 -7.77 9.91 -3.86
C VAL A 112 -7.64 9.52 -5.33
N ILE A 113 -6.44 9.06 -5.70
CA ILE A 113 -6.09 8.72 -7.09
C ILE A 113 -5.36 7.37 -7.22
N GLY A 114 -4.94 6.76 -6.12
CA GLY A 114 -4.30 5.46 -6.11
C GLY A 114 -5.24 4.35 -5.71
N MET A 115 -4.88 3.10 -6.03
CA MET A 115 -5.50 1.93 -5.44
C MET A 115 -4.56 0.74 -5.29
N ALA A 116 -4.99 -0.27 -4.52
CA ALA A 116 -4.45 -1.62 -4.55
C ALA A 116 -5.57 -2.63 -4.83
N TYR A 117 -5.28 -3.68 -5.58
CA TYR A 117 -6.25 -4.75 -5.85
C TYR A 117 -6.49 -5.60 -4.58
N PRO A 118 -7.73 -5.72 -4.07
CA PRO A 118 -8.05 -6.55 -2.91
C PRO A 118 -8.04 -8.04 -3.24
N GLY A 119 -7.94 -8.90 -2.23
CA GLY A 119 -8.15 -10.34 -2.39
C GLY A 119 -6.90 -11.17 -2.70
N ARG A 120 -7.11 -12.50 -2.75
CA ARG A 120 -6.04 -13.49 -2.99
C ARG A 120 -5.79 -13.64 -4.47
N GLN A 121 -4.55 -13.98 -4.83
CA GLN A 121 -4.20 -14.22 -6.23
C GLN A 121 -4.96 -15.44 -6.81
N PRO A 122 -5.42 -15.36 -8.09
CA PRO A 122 -5.42 -14.18 -8.94
C PRO A 122 -6.50 -13.17 -8.48
N ASN A 123 -6.11 -11.93 -8.20
CA ASN A 123 -7.01 -10.89 -7.69
C ASN A 123 -7.34 -9.79 -8.72
N TYR A 124 -6.72 -9.86 -9.89
CA TYR A 124 -6.98 -8.97 -11.02
C TYR A 124 -6.62 -9.69 -12.33
N ASN A 125 -7.04 -9.11 -13.46
CA ASN A 125 -6.58 -9.48 -14.80
C ASN A 125 -6.58 -8.24 -15.71
N SER A 126 -6.05 -8.37 -16.93
CA SER A 126 -5.94 -7.24 -17.87
C SER A 126 -7.29 -6.65 -18.29
N ARG A 127 -8.39 -7.40 -18.18
CA ARG A 127 -9.75 -6.87 -18.37
C ARG A 127 -10.10 -5.92 -17.22
N ILE A 128 -9.88 -6.33 -15.96
CA ILE A 128 -10.12 -5.49 -14.78
C ILE A 128 -9.26 -4.22 -14.81
N ALA A 129 -7.96 -4.34 -15.10
CA ALA A 129 -7.06 -3.19 -15.21
C ALA A 129 -7.55 -2.17 -16.25
N ARG A 130 -8.03 -2.63 -17.42
CA ARG A 130 -8.62 -1.77 -18.46
C ARG A 130 -9.92 -1.11 -18.03
N ILE A 131 -10.80 -1.83 -17.32
CA ILE A 131 -12.06 -1.26 -16.81
C ILE A 131 -11.75 -0.12 -15.85
N ILE A 132 -10.84 -0.34 -14.90
CA ILE A 132 -10.43 0.68 -13.92
C ILE A 132 -9.82 1.90 -14.62
N LYS A 133 -8.86 1.67 -15.53
CA LYS A 133 -8.18 2.73 -16.28
C LYS A 133 -9.13 3.63 -17.07
N ASN A 134 -10.17 3.04 -17.66
CA ASN A 134 -11.06 3.77 -18.56
C ASN A 134 -12.34 4.27 -17.88
N GLY A 135 -12.71 3.68 -16.74
CA GLY A 135 -14.01 3.89 -16.09
C GLY A 135 -13.94 4.58 -14.73
N THR A 136 -12.75 4.92 -14.22
CA THR A 136 -12.57 5.51 -12.87
C THR A 136 -11.57 6.67 -12.88
N GLY A 137 -11.50 7.42 -11.79
CA GLY A 137 -10.52 8.48 -11.56
C GLY A 137 -9.14 7.99 -11.11
N VAL A 138 -8.96 6.69 -10.87
CA VAL A 138 -7.68 6.09 -10.47
C VAL A 138 -6.59 6.35 -11.52
N LYS A 139 -5.35 6.56 -11.07
CA LYS A 139 -4.17 6.84 -11.91
C LYS A 139 -3.10 5.76 -11.81
N TYR A 140 -3.08 4.99 -10.72
CA TYR A 140 -2.22 3.81 -10.56
C TYR A 140 -2.92 2.77 -9.66
N ALA A 141 -2.60 1.49 -9.88
CA ALA A 141 -3.11 0.36 -9.14
C ALA A 141 -1.99 -0.65 -8.86
N ARG A 142 -1.77 -0.97 -7.58
CA ARG A 142 -0.76 -1.95 -7.15
C ARG A 142 -1.34 -3.36 -7.03
N THR A 143 -0.62 -4.32 -7.61
CA THR A 143 -0.90 -5.76 -7.55
C THR A 143 -0.31 -6.40 -6.29
N THR A 144 -0.65 -7.66 -6.03
CA THR A 144 -0.04 -8.45 -4.93
C THR A 144 1.18 -9.27 -5.39
N ILE A 145 1.55 -9.19 -6.68
CA ILE A 145 2.64 -9.98 -7.27
C ILE A 145 3.97 -9.27 -7.03
N CYS A 146 4.84 -9.86 -6.20
CA CYS A 146 6.17 -9.32 -5.94
C CYS A 146 7.15 -9.70 -7.05
N ASN A 147 7.71 -8.72 -7.76
CA ASN A 147 8.65 -8.97 -8.86
C ASN A 147 10.13 -9.04 -8.42
N LYS A 148 10.45 -8.67 -7.16
CA LYS A 148 11.81 -8.62 -6.61
C LYS A 148 12.76 -7.72 -7.41
N ASP A 149 12.21 -6.74 -8.12
CA ASP A 149 12.92 -5.82 -8.99
C ASP A 149 12.71 -4.36 -8.51
N PHE A 150 13.58 -3.46 -8.96
CA PHE A 150 13.54 -2.03 -8.62
C PHE A 150 13.30 -1.13 -9.83
N SER A 151 13.20 -1.70 -11.03
CA SER A 151 13.09 -0.96 -12.27
C SER A 151 11.71 -0.32 -12.36
N TYR A 152 11.70 0.87 -12.95
CA TYR A 152 10.45 1.56 -13.26
C TYR A 152 9.54 0.70 -14.14
N GLN A 153 8.23 0.77 -13.87
CA GLN A 153 7.20 0.03 -14.60
C GLN A 153 6.31 1.00 -15.35
N ASN A 154 6.10 0.77 -16.65
CA ASN A 154 5.31 1.66 -17.49
C ASN A 154 3.80 1.48 -17.31
N ASP A 155 3.34 0.28 -16.94
CA ASP A 155 1.92 0.03 -16.69
C ASP A 155 1.60 0.30 -15.23
N LEU A 156 1.10 1.51 -14.95
CA LEU A 156 0.71 1.90 -13.60
C LEU A 156 -0.54 1.18 -13.10
N TYR A 157 -1.34 0.53 -13.95
CA TYR A 157 -2.54 -0.20 -13.52
C TYR A 157 -2.25 -1.67 -13.21
N GLU A 158 -1.03 -2.13 -13.47
CA GLU A 158 -0.54 -3.45 -13.11
C GLU A 158 0.81 -3.33 -12.38
N PHE A 159 0.93 -2.37 -11.46
CA PHE A 159 2.19 -2.08 -10.81
C PHE A 159 2.55 -3.18 -9.80
N HIS A 160 3.70 -3.82 -9.98
CA HIS A 160 4.18 -4.90 -9.12
C HIS A 160 5.06 -4.35 -7.98
N PRO A 161 4.73 -4.63 -6.70
CA PRO A 161 5.64 -4.31 -5.61
C PRO A 161 6.94 -5.12 -5.73
N SER A 162 8.01 -4.66 -5.08
CA SER A 162 9.27 -5.40 -5.03
C SER A 162 9.17 -6.58 -4.07
N VAL A 163 8.57 -6.39 -2.90
CA VAL A 163 8.57 -7.38 -1.81
C VAL A 163 7.39 -7.22 -0.86
N PHE A 164 6.99 -8.33 -0.25
CA PHE A 164 6.02 -8.37 0.84
C PHE A 164 6.73 -8.24 2.19
N HIS A 165 6.23 -7.38 3.07
CA HIS A 165 6.93 -6.92 4.27
C HIS A 165 7.32 -8.00 5.28
N ARG A 166 6.62 -9.15 5.30
CA ARG A 166 6.91 -10.28 6.19
C ARG A 166 7.75 -11.38 5.55
N ASP A 167 8.13 -11.22 4.29
CA ASP A 167 9.21 -12.01 3.70
C ASP A 167 10.56 -11.43 4.17
N TRP A 168 10.85 -11.55 5.47
CA TRP A 168 11.94 -10.84 6.16
C TRP A 168 13.31 -11.05 5.52
N ASP A 169 13.63 -12.29 5.15
CA ASP A 169 14.91 -12.63 4.51
C ASP A 169 15.04 -11.95 3.15
N GLN A 170 13.97 -11.98 2.34
CA GLN A 170 13.93 -11.34 1.04
C GLN A 170 13.93 -9.81 1.15
N LEU A 171 13.23 -9.25 2.15
CA LEU A 171 13.13 -7.83 2.44
C LEU A 171 14.52 -7.25 2.74
N TYR A 172 15.25 -7.84 3.70
CA TYR A 172 16.61 -7.39 4.04
C TYR A 172 17.58 -7.56 2.87
N LYS A 173 17.55 -8.71 2.19
CA LYS A 173 18.39 -8.96 1.02
C LYS A 173 18.18 -7.91 -0.09
N LEU A 174 16.94 -7.51 -0.35
CA LEU A 174 16.64 -6.46 -1.33
C LEU A 174 17.06 -5.09 -0.81
N ALA A 175 16.83 -4.80 0.48
CA ALA A 175 17.20 -3.52 1.08
C ALA A 175 18.72 -3.28 1.05
N GLU A 176 19.54 -4.29 1.41
CA GLU A 176 21.01 -4.25 1.28
C GLU A 176 21.42 -3.96 -0.16
N LYS A 177 20.90 -4.73 -1.12
CA LYS A 177 21.17 -4.52 -2.55
C LYS A 177 20.76 -3.13 -3.03
N PHE A 178 19.63 -2.60 -2.56
CA PHE A 178 19.10 -1.30 -2.96
C PHE A 178 19.94 -0.15 -2.39
N VAL A 179 20.36 -0.28 -1.13
CA VAL A 179 21.22 0.70 -0.45
C VAL A 179 22.57 0.82 -1.17
N GLU A 180 23.19 -0.30 -1.52
CA GLU A 180 24.50 -0.34 -2.21
C GLU A 180 24.43 0.05 -3.70
N LEU A 181 23.23 0.17 -4.26
CA LEU A 181 23.04 0.44 -5.68
C LEU A 181 23.50 1.86 -6.05
N ASP A 182 24.30 1.95 -7.12
CA ASP A 182 24.61 3.18 -7.85
C ASP A 182 23.93 3.15 -9.23
N PRO A 183 22.65 3.56 -9.32
CA PRO A 183 21.84 3.31 -10.50
C PRO A 183 22.01 4.38 -11.58
N LYS A 184 22.04 3.94 -12.85
CA LYS A 184 22.05 4.83 -14.04
C LYS A 184 20.65 5.29 -14.48
N SER A 185 19.60 4.75 -13.87
CA SER A 185 18.20 5.10 -14.11
C SER A 185 17.42 5.05 -12.80
N GLU A 186 16.26 5.71 -12.73
CA GLU A 186 15.43 5.72 -11.52
C GLU A 186 15.06 4.30 -11.05
N LYS A 187 15.14 4.08 -9.73
CA LYS A 187 14.84 2.81 -9.07
C LYS A 187 13.88 2.99 -7.90
N ILE A 188 12.89 2.11 -7.81
CA ILE A 188 11.83 2.13 -6.80
C ILE A 188 11.90 0.84 -6.00
N PHE A 189 12.10 0.95 -4.69
CA PHE A 189 11.91 -0.16 -3.77
C PHE A 189 10.53 -0.04 -3.15
N TYR A 190 9.62 -0.91 -3.58
CA TYR A 190 8.21 -0.88 -3.21
C TYR A 190 7.90 -2.03 -2.26
N ILE A 191 7.55 -1.70 -1.01
CA ILE A 191 7.28 -2.67 0.06
C ILE A 191 5.79 -2.65 0.38
N TRP A 192 5.15 -3.80 0.52
CA TRP A 192 3.72 -3.86 0.86
C TRP A 192 3.36 -4.90 1.91
N GLY A 193 2.20 -4.72 2.56
CA GLY A 193 1.62 -5.74 3.44
C GLY A 193 0.40 -5.26 4.22
N HIS A 194 0.08 -5.93 5.32
CA HIS A 194 -0.99 -5.53 6.24
C HIS A 194 -0.46 -5.41 7.66
N SER A 195 -0.75 -4.30 8.35
CA SER A 195 -0.22 -4.02 9.68
C SER A 195 -0.66 -5.04 10.75
N TYR A 196 -1.87 -5.59 10.63
CA TYR A 196 -2.36 -6.65 11.55
C TYR A 196 -1.49 -7.91 11.53
N GLU A 197 -0.71 -8.14 10.48
CA GLU A 197 0.11 -9.34 10.36
C GLU A 197 1.29 -9.35 11.33
N PHE A 198 1.71 -8.17 11.82
CA PHE A 198 2.75 -8.07 12.84
C PHE A 198 2.30 -8.63 14.19
N ASP A 199 1.00 -8.57 14.49
CA ASP A 199 0.44 -9.12 15.74
C ASP A 199 0.51 -10.65 15.78
N ILE A 200 0.58 -11.33 14.62
CA ILE A 200 0.57 -12.79 14.53
C ILE A 200 1.72 -13.39 15.35
N ASN A 201 2.93 -12.83 15.23
CA ASN A 201 4.14 -13.31 15.90
C ASN A 201 4.87 -12.21 16.69
N ASN A 202 4.18 -11.11 17.02
CA ASN A 202 4.73 -9.93 17.69
C ASN A 202 5.98 -9.38 16.99
N GLU A 203 5.87 -9.11 15.69
CA GLU A 203 7.00 -8.74 14.81
C GLU A 203 7.19 -7.23 14.62
N TRP A 204 6.53 -6.42 15.46
CA TRP A 204 6.64 -4.96 15.41
C TRP A 204 8.08 -4.46 15.58
N ASP A 205 8.85 -5.07 16.47
CA ASP A 205 10.25 -4.68 16.70
C ASP A 205 11.12 -4.99 15.46
N LYS A 206 10.83 -6.09 14.76
CA LYS A 206 11.53 -6.41 13.49
C LYS A 206 11.23 -5.37 12.42
N PHE A 207 9.98 -4.95 12.31
CA PHE A 207 9.58 -3.91 11.37
C PHE A 207 10.25 -2.57 11.71
N GLU A 208 10.30 -2.21 12.99
CA GLU A 208 10.96 -0.98 13.43
C GLU A 208 12.47 -0.99 13.16
N GLU A 209 13.17 -2.10 13.43
CA GLU A 209 14.58 -2.26 13.08
C GLU A 209 14.81 -2.16 11.56
N PHE A 210 13.88 -2.68 10.74
CA PHE A 210 13.93 -2.49 9.30
C PHE A 210 13.78 -1.01 8.91
N CYS A 211 12.80 -0.30 9.49
CA CYS A 211 12.60 1.14 9.25
C CYS A 211 13.86 1.94 9.57
N LYS A 212 14.47 1.67 10.72
CA LYS A 212 15.74 2.27 11.15
C LYS A 212 16.88 2.00 10.17
N TYR A 213 16.98 0.79 9.64
CA TYR A 213 18.02 0.41 8.68
C TYR A 213 17.88 1.14 7.33
N ILE A 214 16.64 1.25 6.81
CA ILE A 214 16.41 1.81 5.48
C ILE A 214 16.34 3.33 5.48
N ALA A 215 15.94 3.99 6.57
CA ALA A 215 15.68 5.42 6.65
C ALA A 215 16.93 6.33 6.64
N ASN A 216 16.70 7.63 6.50
CA ASN A 216 17.70 8.71 6.65
C ASN A 216 18.92 8.64 5.72
N ARG A 217 18.78 8.03 4.54
CA ARG A 217 19.84 7.99 3.53
C ARG A 217 19.69 9.17 2.59
N SER A 218 20.75 9.96 2.44
CA SER A 218 20.71 11.22 1.69
C SER A 218 20.49 11.05 0.19
N ASP A 219 20.76 9.86 -0.34
CA ASP A 219 20.64 9.47 -1.74
C ASP A 219 19.32 8.74 -2.07
N ILE A 220 18.45 8.53 -1.09
CA ILE A 220 17.13 7.90 -1.26
C ILE A 220 16.00 8.93 -1.00
N PHE A 221 14.99 8.90 -1.86
CA PHE A 221 13.74 9.62 -1.67
C PHE A 221 12.73 8.70 -0.96
N TYR A 222 12.12 9.16 0.13
CA TYR A 222 11.07 8.43 0.83
C TYR A 222 9.76 9.13 0.57
N GLY A 223 8.86 8.47 -0.15
CA GLY A 223 7.63 9.06 -0.64
C GLY A 223 6.47 8.09 -0.59
N THR A 224 5.28 8.66 -0.67
CA THR A 224 4.05 7.92 -0.96
C THR A 224 4.07 7.38 -2.39
N ASN A 225 3.18 6.44 -2.72
CA ASN A 225 3.02 5.93 -4.07
C ASN A 225 2.74 7.05 -5.07
N LYS A 226 1.82 7.99 -4.76
CA LYS A 226 1.56 9.15 -5.62
C LYS A 226 2.79 10.02 -5.85
N GLU A 227 3.61 10.29 -4.83
CA GLU A 227 4.81 11.13 -4.98
C GLU A 227 5.93 10.45 -5.80
N ILE A 228 5.91 9.12 -5.89
CA ILE A 228 6.92 8.34 -6.61
C ILE A 228 6.46 8.00 -8.04
N LEU A 229 5.19 7.69 -8.22
CA LEU A 229 4.67 7.15 -9.48
C LEU A 229 4.11 8.23 -10.43
N LEU A 230 3.86 9.45 -9.95
CA LEU A 230 3.27 10.56 -10.69
C LEU A 230 4.11 11.84 -10.56
#